data_AF-A0A9P5U6R3-F1
#
_entry.id   AF-A0A9P5U6R3-F1
#
_cell.length_a   1.000
_cell.length_b   1.000
_cell.length_c   1.000
_cell.angle_alpha   90.00
_cell.angle_beta   90.00
_cell.angle_gamma   90.00
#
_symmetry.space_group_name_H-M   'P 1'
#
loop_
_entity.id
_entity.type
_entity.pdbx_description
1 polymer ?
#
loop_
_entity_poly.entity_id
_entity_poly.type
_entity_poly.pdbx_seq_one_letter_code
_entity_poly.pdbx_strand_id
1 'polypeptide(L)'
;MERADLETYQVQLSQVEAALQAEPDNIELASLRDELQELINLTQQALAQSEEALPSKAESSRKVSSYTPTATWSAGDECMAKYSSDGAWYPARITSVGGSEQNRVYTVVFKGYNSTEQAKASDLKPLPLNYSSSAASLKRKHETDEEKERKKKKNEKKLEIRAAKAKEQNQKQATWQKFAKKSEKKKNVHIAGVVGTSIFKTPDNPLGKVGVTGSGNGMTPVTQQSKHKFAPTLDDNP
;
A
#
# COMPACT_ATOMS: atom_id res chain seq x y z
N MET A 1 0.46 -26.73 17.66
CA MET A 1 -0.89 -26.55 18.23
C MET A 1 -1.86 -27.36 17.39
N GLU A 2 -1.91 -27.11 16.09
CA GLU A 2 -2.86 -27.73 15.14
C GLU A 2 -2.94 -29.28 15.12
N ARG A 3 -1.86 -30.01 15.45
CA ARG A 3 -1.93 -31.48 15.61
C ARG A 3 -2.72 -31.94 16.84
N ALA A 4 -2.56 -31.27 17.97
CA ALA A 4 -3.30 -31.61 19.20
C ALA A 4 -4.79 -31.21 19.08
N ASP A 5 -5.07 -30.13 18.35
CA ASP A 5 -6.43 -29.71 18.03
C ASP A 5 -7.12 -30.76 17.13
N LEU A 6 -6.41 -31.31 16.12
CA LEU A 6 -6.91 -32.39 15.27
C LEU A 6 -7.30 -33.64 16.08
N GLU A 7 -6.43 -34.09 16.99
CA GLU A 7 -6.71 -35.25 17.85
C GLU A 7 -7.97 -35.00 18.71
N THR A 8 -8.14 -33.78 19.19
CA THR A 8 -9.32 -33.39 19.98
C THR A 8 -10.61 -33.47 19.15
N TYR A 9 -10.59 -32.96 17.91
CA TYR A 9 -11.75 -33.03 17.00
C TYR A 9 -12.09 -34.46 16.59
N GLN A 10 -11.09 -35.32 16.39
CA GLN A 10 -11.33 -36.75 16.12
C GLN A 10 -12.02 -37.45 17.29
N VAL A 11 -11.63 -37.14 18.53
CA VAL A 11 -12.27 -37.68 19.73
C VAL A 11 -13.71 -37.18 19.84
N GLN A 12 -13.98 -35.91 19.55
CA GLN A 12 -15.34 -35.35 19.54
C GLN A 12 -16.21 -36.02 18.47
N LEU A 13 -15.68 -36.21 17.26
CA LEU A 13 -16.40 -36.90 16.18
C LEU A 13 -16.81 -38.31 16.62
N SER A 14 -15.90 -39.07 17.22
CA SER A 14 -16.20 -40.43 17.72
C SER A 14 -17.30 -40.44 18.77
N GLN A 15 -17.35 -39.44 19.67
CA GLN A 15 -18.41 -39.32 20.66
C GLN A 15 -19.77 -39.01 20.01
N VAL A 16 -19.78 -38.14 19.00
CA VAL A 16 -21.00 -37.80 18.24
C VAL A 16 -21.49 -38.99 17.42
N GLU A 17 -20.60 -39.76 16.79
CA GLU A 17 -20.95 -40.99 16.07
C GLU A 17 -21.50 -42.07 17.01
N ALA A 18 -20.93 -42.21 18.21
CA ALA A 18 -21.48 -43.12 19.22
C ALA A 18 -22.88 -42.69 19.70
N ALA A 19 -23.13 -41.39 19.84
CA ALA A 19 -24.45 -40.85 20.16
C ALA A 19 -25.46 -41.04 19.01
N LEU A 20 -25.04 -40.84 17.76
CA LEU A 20 -25.83 -41.15 16.56
C LEU A 20 -26.19 -42.63 16.45
N GLN A 21 -25.31 -43.52 16.90
CA GLN A 21 -25.59 -44.95 16.88
C GLN A 21 -26.64 -45.34 17.94
N ALA A 22 -26.76 -44.58 19.03
CA ALA A 22 -27.84 -44.72 20.00
C ALA A 22 -29.15 -44.04 19.54
N GLU A 23 -29.05 -42.91 18.84
CA GLU A 23 -30.18 -42.11 18.34
C GLU A 23 -30.03 -41.79 16.83
N PRO A 24 -30.33 -42.75 15.94
CA PRO A 24 -30.08 -42.61 14.50
C PRO A 24 -30.98 -41.60 13.77
N ASP A 25 -32.12 -41.21 14.37
CA ASP A 25 -33.05 -40.23 13.80
C ASP A 25 -32.74 -38.77 14.24
N ASN A 26 -31.66 -38.54 14.99
CA ASN A 26 -31.31 -37.20 15.47
C ASN A 26 -30.55 -36.38 14.40
N ILE A 27 -31.29 -35.51 13.70
CA ILE A 27 -30.81 -34.66 12.61
C ILE A 27 -29.71 -33.69 13.07
N GLU A 28 -29.78 -33.20 14.32
CA GLU A 28 -28.79 -32.25 14.86
C GLU A 28 -27.42 -32.91 15.04
N LEU A 29 -27.39 -34.17 15.50
CA LEU A 29 -26.14 -34.92 15.63
C LEU A 29 -25.55 -35.28 14.26
N ALA A 30 -26.40 -35.56 13.27
CA ALA A 30 -25.97 -35.78 11.91
C ALA A 30 -25.30 -34.53 11.31
N SER A 31 -25.88 -33.35 11.50
CA SER A 31 -25.27 -32.07 11.11
C SER A 31 -23.93 -31.84 11.82
N LEU A 32 -23.89 -32.07 13.13
CA LEU A 32 -22.67 -31.89 13.93
C LEU A 32 -21.54 -32.83 13.51
N ARG A 33 -21.87 -34.08 13.16
CA ARG A 33 -20.92 -35.04 12.58
C ARG A 33 -20.32 -34.48 11.29
N ASP A 34 -21.18 -34.01 10.37
CA ASP A 34 -20.72 -33.46 9.08
C ASP A 34 -19.83 -32.23 9.26
N GLU A 35 -20.21 -31.32 10.14
CA GLU A 35 -19.40 -30.13 10.46
C GLU A 35 -18.04 -30.51 11.06
N LEU A 36 -17.99 -31.47 11.99
CA LEU A 36 -16.73 -31.96 12.58
C LEU A 36 -15.85 -32.67 11.54
N GLN A 37 -16.44 -33.44 10.62
CA GLN A 37 -15.69 -34.06 9.53
C GLN A 37 -15.08 -33.02 8.58
N GLU A 38 -15.80 -31.94 8.26
CA GLU A 38 -15.27 -30.84 7.44
C GLU A 38 -14.13 -30.11 8.17
N LEU A 39 -14.29 -29.84 9.46
CA LEU A 39 -13.27 -29.20 10.31
C LEU A 39 -11.97 -30.02 10.37
N ILE A 40 -12.09 -31.34 10.56
CA ILE A 40 -10.96 -32.27 10.56
C ILE A 40 -10.29 -32.28 9.18
N ASN A 41 -11.05 -32.31 8.09
CA ASN A 41 -10.52 -32.31 6.74
C ASN A 41 -9.73 -31.03 6.44
N LEU A 42 -10.30 -29.86 6.77
CA LEU A 42 -9.64 -28.58 6.59
C LEU A 42 -8.35 -28.48 7.42
N THR A 43 -8.37 -28.98 8.67
CA THR A 43 -7.20 -29.01 9.56
C THR A 43 -6.12 -29.95 9.03
N GLN A 44 -6.50 -31.12 8.53
CA GLN A 44 -5.59 -32.06 7.87
C GLN A 44 -4.95 -31.45 6.61
N GLN A 45 -5.73 -30.74 5.77
CA GLN A 45 -5.21 -30.06 4.59
C GLN A 45 -4.23 -28.94 4.98
N ALA A 46 -4.53 -28.17 6.03
CA ALA A 46 -3.62 -27.13 6.52
C ALA A 46 -2.30 -27.72 7.06
N LEU A 47 -2.36 -28.88 7.73
CA LEU A 47 -1.18 -29.61 8.18
C LEU A 47 -0.36 -30.17 7.01
N ALA A 48 -1.00 -30.79 6.01
CA ALA A 48 -0.34 -31.31 4.82
C ALA A 48 0.36 -30.19 4.02
N GLN A 49 -0.31 -29.05 3.82
CA GLN A 49 0.29 -27.87 3.18
C GLN A 49 1.44 -27.26 3.98
N SER A 50 1.44 -27.45 5.30
CA SER A 50 2.53 -27.02 6.17
C SER A 50 3.71 -28.01 6.18
N GLU A 51 3.46 -29.31 5.99
CA GLU A 51 4.50 -30.36 5.91
C GLU A 51 5.14 -30.48 4.50
N GLU A 52 4.40 -30.26 3.41
CA GLU A 52 4.93 -30.33 2.03
C GLU A 52 5.76 -29.10 1.61
N ALA A 53 5.88 -28.09 2.47
CA ALA A 53 6.59 -26.85 2.18
C ALA A 53 8.12 -26.89 2.41
N LEU A 54 8.80 -28.04 2.29
CA LEU A 54 10.26 -28.14 2.17
C LEU A 54 10.64 -29.30 1.20
N PRO A 55 11.31 -29.00 0.07
CA PRO A 55 12.74 -28.71 0.16
C PRO A 55 13.25 -27.47 -0.60
N SER A 56 14.27 -26.84 -0.01
CA SER A 56 15.33 -26.00 -0.62
C SER A 56 14.99 -24.59 -1.17
N LYS A 57 14.91 -23.59 -0.27
CA LYS A 57 15.80 -22.41 -0.26
C LYS A 57 15.52 -21.55 0.99
N ALA A 58 16.60 -21.12 1.63
CA ALA A 58 16.70 -20.27 2.81
C ALA A 58 15.51 -19.33 3.13
N GLU A 59 14.96 -19.54 4.34
CA GLU A 59 14.57 -18.58 5.38
C GLU A 59 13.96 -17.23 4.97
N SER A 60 12.71 -16.98 5.41
CA SER A 60 12.50 -16.26 6.68
C SER A 60 11.04 -16.23 7.13
N SER A 61 10.88 -16.37 8.46
CA SER A 61 9.76 -15.88 9.27
C SER A 61 8.47 -16.72 9.39
N ARG A 62 8.56 -17.82 10.16
CA ARG A 62 7.50 -18.23 11.09
C ARG A 62 8.13 -18.84 12.35
N LYS A 63 8.40 -18.00 13.35
CA LYS A 63 8.47 -18.44 14.76
C LYS A 63 7.53 -17.58 15.59
N VAL A 64 6.47 -18.23 16.05
CA VAL A 64 5.85 -17.92 17.34
C VAL A 64 6.88 -18.19 18.44
N SER A 65 7.19 -17.18 19.25
CA SER A 65 7.71 -17.39 20.60
C SER A 65 7.38 -16.18 21.46
N SER A 66 6.60 -16.42 22.50
CA SER A 66 6.52 -15.58 23.68
C SER A 66 7.87 -15.53 24.40
N TYR A 67 8.13 -14.38 25.04
CA TYR A 67 9.17 -14.06 26.02
C TYR A 67 10.60 -13.72 25.51
N THR A 68 11.08 -12.56 25.95
CA THR A 68 12.37 -11.85 25.68
C THR A 68 13.64 -12.63 26.07
N PRO A 69 14.88 -12.21 25.72
CA PRO A 69 15.33 -11.00 25.00
C PRO A 69 16.22 -11.29 23.75
N THR A 70 16.50 -10.23 22.98
CA THR A 70 17.32 -10.19 21.75
C THR A 70 16.66 -10.69 20.47
N ALA A 71 15.42 -10.25 20.20
CA ALA A 71 14.98 -10.17 18.82
C ALA A 71 15.78 -9.06 18.13
N THR A 72 16.72 -9.43 17.27
CA THR A 72 17.41 -8.48 16.40
C THR A 72 16.42 -7.98 15.37
N TRP A 73 15.92 -6.76 15.57
CA TRP A 73 14.92 -6.19 14.68
C TRP A 73 15.51 -5.73 13.35
N SER A 74 14.70 -5.80 12.29
CA SER A 74 15.03 -5.33 10.95
C SER A 74 14.12 -4.18 10.51
N ALA A 75 14.59 -3.42 9.51
CA ALA A 75 13.75 -2.39 8.90
C ALA A 75 12.54 -3.05 8.22
N GLY A 76 11.35 -2.55 8.52
CA GLY A 76 10.08 -3.07 8.04
C GLY A 76 9.28 -3.82 9.10
N ASP A 77 9.91 -4.30 10.18
CA ASP A 77 9.26 -5.10 11.22
C ASP A 77 8.21 -4.29 12.00
N GLU A 78 7.12 -4.97 12.37
CA GLU A 78 6.09 -4.43 13.24
C GLU A 78 6.40 -4.73 14.70
N CYS A 79 6.39 -3.71 15.53
CA CYS A 79 6.71 -3.81 16.94
C CYS A 79 5.81 -2.90 17.77
N MET A 80 5.91 -3.02 19.09
CA MET A 80 5.36 -2.06 20.01
C MET A 80 6.52 -1.26 20.59
N ALA A 81 6.53 0.05 20.37
CA ALA A 81 7.58 0.95 20.81
C ALA A 81 7.10 1.82 21.96
N LYS A 82 7.99 2.12 22.91
CA LYS A 82 7.73 3.07 23.99
C LYS A 82 7.84 4.51 23.46
N TYR A 83 6.81 5.33 23.66
CA TYR A 83 6.81 6.73 23.25
C TYR A 83 7.47 7.60 24.33
N SER A 84 8.44 8.46 23.97
CA SER A 84 9.25 9.19 24.95
C SER A 84 8.46 10.19 25.80
N SER A 85 7.37 10.77 25.28
CA SER A 85 6.64 11.83 26.02
C SER A 85 5.79 11.31 27.18
N ASP A 86 5.18 10.13 27.04
CA ASP A 86 4.27 9.55 28.04
C ASP A 86 4.77 8.20 28.58
N GLY A 87 5.80 7.61 27.97
CA GLY A 87 6.34 6.31 28.33
C GLY A 87 5.40 5.14 28.02
N ALA A 88 4.31 5.37 27.29
CA ALA A 88 3.34 4.33 26.94
C ALA A 88 3.77 3.56 25.69
N TRP A 89 3.24 2.34 25.54
CA TRP A 89 3.59 1.41 24.47
C TRP A 89 2.59 1.54 23.32
N TYR A 90 3.08 1.92 22.15
CA TYR A 90 2.25 2.12 20.96
C TYR A 90 2.72 1.24 19.81
N PRO A 91 1.79 0.80 18.94
CA PRO A 91 2.14 0.04 17.75
C PRO A 91 2.97 0.91 16.81
N ALA A 92 4.10 0.39 16.36
CA ALA A 92 5.03 1.09 15.51
C ALA A 92 5.64 0.15 14.45
N ARG A 93 6.26 0.75 13.45
CA ARG A 93 7.02 0.05 12.41
C ARG A 93 8.44 0.57 12.38
N ILE A 94 9.41 -0.33 12.32
CA ILE A 94 10.83 0.04 12.22
C ILE A 94 11.11 0.51 10.79
N THR A 95 11.65 1.71 10.64
CA THR A 95 12.00 2.29 9.34
C THR A 95 13.46 2.13 9.00
N SER A 96 14.34 2.19 10.00
CA SER A 96 15.77 2.04 9.83
C SER A 96 16.43 1.47 11.08
N VAL A 97 17.53 0.78 10.88
CA VAL A 97 18.33 0.20 11.96
C VAL A 97 19.76 0.75 11.86
N GLY A 98 20.15 1.60 12.80
CA GLY A 98 21.47 2.22 12.90
C GLY A 98 22.26 1.76 14.13
N GLY A 99 23.42 2.38 14.35
CA GLY A 99 24.30 2.11 15.49
C GLY A 99 25.26 0.93 15.29
N SER A 100 26.12 0.70 16.28
CA SER A 100 27.01 -0.46 16.34
C SER A 100 26.25 -1.70 16.84
N GLU A 101 26.83 -2.89 16.68
CA GLU A 101 26.23 -4.14 17.12
C GLU A 101 25.95 -4.15 18.64
N GLN A 102 26.83 -3.51 19.44
CA GLN A 102 26.63 -3.35 20.88
C GLN A 102 25.64 -2.24 21.27
N ASN A 103 25.42 -1.24 20.42
CA ASN A 103 24.52 -0.10 20.68
C ASN A 103 23.62 0.15 19.48
N ARG A 104 22.73 -0.82 19.21
CA ARG A 104 21.78 -0.70 18.10
C ARG A 104 20.72 0.36 18.42
N VAL A 105 20.49 1.24 17.46
CA VAL A 105 19.47 2.29 17.53
C VAL A 105 18.47 2.05 16.41
N TYR A 106 17.19 2.00 16.74
CA TYR A 106 16.11 1.75 15.80
C TYR A 106 15.33 3.04 15.59
N THR A 107 15.09 3.41 14.34
CA THR A 107 14.13 4.47 14.01
C THR A 107 12.77 3.83 13.79
N VAL A 108 11.75 4.28 14.52
CA VAL A 108 10.38 3.75 14.44
C VAL A 108 9.39 4.84 14.04
N VAL A 109 8.32 4.45 13.35
CA VAL A 109 7.15 5.29 13.06
C VAL A 109 5.93 4.69 13.73
N PHE A 110 5.24 5.47 14.55
CA PHE A 110 4.02 5.02 15.24
C PHE A 110 2.84 4.90 14.28
N LYS A 111 2.05 3.83 14.37
CA LYS A 111 0.84 3.67 13.54
C LYS A 111 -0.16 4.78 13.88
N GLY A 112 -0.62 5.49 12.85
CA GLY A 112 -1.58 6.59 12.99
C GLY A 112 -0.95 7.97 13.16
N TYR A 113 0.37 8.05 13.31
CA TYR A 113 1.13 9.29 13.39
C TYR A 113 2.27 9.27 12.36
N ASN A 114 2.62 10.42 11.80
CA ASN A 114 3.81 10.53 10.93
C ASN A 114 5.07 10.90 11.73
N SER A 115 5.05 10.69 13.05
CA SER A 115 6.17 10.97 13.93
C SER A 115 7.17 9.81 13.90
N THR A 116 8.43 10.15 13.70
CA THR A 116 9.58 9.23 13.79
C THR A 116 10.31 9.43 15.09
N GLU A 117 10.65 8.34 15.77
CA GLU A 117 11.40 8.38 17.03
C GLU A 117 12.53 7.36 17.04
N GLN A 118 13.60 7.66 17.79
CA GLN A 118 14.69 6.73 18.01
C GLN A 118 14.47 5.94 19.30
N ALA A 119 14.47 4.61 19.17
CA ALA A 119 14.28 3.67 20.27
C ALA A 119 15.47 2.71 20.37
N LYS A 120 15.78 2.27 21.59
CA LYS A 120 16.74 1.20 21.84
C LYS A 120 16.03 -0.15 21.80
N ALA A 121 16.79 -1.25 21.73
CA ALA A 121 16.22 -2.60 21.80
C ALA A 121 15.33 -2.82 23.04
N SER A 122 15.65 -2.19 24.17
CA SER A 122 14.88 -2.26 25.42
C SER A 122 13.51 -1.57 25.35
N ASP A 123 13.36 -0.60 24.44
CA ASP A 123 12.14 0.18 24.24
C ASP A 123 11.26 -0.40 23.13
N LEU A 124 11.62 -1.58 22.60
CA LEU A 124 10.89 -2.31 21.58
C LEU A 124 10.40 -3.67 22.11
N LYS A 125 9.16 -4.00 21.77
CA LYS A 125 8.53 -5.29 22.08
C LYS A 125 7.91 -5.89 20.83
N PRO A 126 7.81 -7.23 20.74
CA PRO A 126 7.03 -7.86 19.68
C PRO A 126 5.58 -7.42 19.75
N LEU A 127 5.03 -7.13 18.57
CA LEU A 127 3.62 -6.84 18.43
C LEU A 127 2.84 -8.15 18.67
N PRO A 128 1.90 -8.21 19.63
CA PRO A 128 1.14 -9.44 19.85
C PRO A 128 0.27 -9.75 18.63
N LEU A 129 0.07 -11.03 18.30
CA LEU A 129 -0.77 -11.46 17.17
C LEU A 129 -2.22 -10.93 17.26
N ASN A 130 -2.70 -10.70 18.48
CA ASN A 130 -4.02 -10.11 18.74
C ASN A 130 -4.07 -8.59 18.46
N TYR A 131 -2.93 -7.94 18.22
CA TYR A 131 -2.86 -6.58 17.71
C TYR A 131 -3.05 -6.58 16.19
N SER A 132 -4.04 -7.34 15.71
CA SER A 132 -4.41 -7.44 14.31
C SER A 132 -4.81 -6.06 13.79
N SER A 133 -3.85 -5.39 13.15
CA SER A 133 -3.97 -4.53 11.96
C SER A 133 -5.26 -3.74 11.77
N SER A 134 -5.78 -3.10 12.84
CA SER A 134 -7.05 -2.38 12.77
C SER A 134 -7.36 -1.55 14.04
N ALA A 135 -6.65 -0.44 14.25
CA ALA A 135 -7.30 0.74 14.85
C ALA A 135 -8.06 1.56 13.80
N ALA A 136 -7.89 1.22 12.50
CA ALA A 136 -8.66 1.77 11.38
C ALA A 136 -9.84 0.88 10.92
N SER A 137 -9.99 -0.34 11.44
CA SER A 137 -11.08 -1.26 11.03
C SER A 137 -11.98 -1.75 12.19
N LEU A 138 -11.73 -1.33 13.45
CA LEU A 138 -12.55 -1.70 14.62
C LEU A 138 -13.71 -0.72 14.89
N LYS A 139 -14.02 0.19 13.96
CA LYS A 139 -15.36 0.75 13.81
C LYS A 139 -16.02 0.25 12.53
N ARG A 140 -16.31 -1.05 12.46
CA ARG A 140 -17.48 -1.55 11.71
C ARG A 140 -18.16 -2.65 12.49
N LYS A 141 -19.09 -2.22 13.34
CA LYS A 141 -20.25 -3.00 13.77
C LYS A 141 -20.96 -3.53 12.52
N HIS A 142 -21.33 -4.80 12.55
CA HIS A 142 -22.45 -5.44 11.85
C HIS A 142 -23.01 -4.66 10.64
N GLU A 143 -22.43 -4.88 9.46
CA GLU A 143 -22.91 -4.35 8.19
C GLU A 143 -23.75 -5.47 7.54
N THR A 144 -25.07 -5.43 7.72
CA THR A 144 -26.06 -6.29 7.05
C THR A 144 -25.80 -6.31 5.54
N ASP A 145 -26.07 -7.44 4.88
CA ASP A 145 -25.83 -7.70 3.45
C ASP A 145 -26.23 -6.53 2.51
N GLU A 146 -27.21 -5.72 2.92
CA GLU A 146 -27.74 -4.55 2.21
C GLU A 146 -26.75 -3.40 1.94
N GLU A 147 -25.72 -3.18 2.78
CA GLU A 147 -24.77 -2.08 2.56
C GLU A 147 -23.60 -2.47 1.62
N LYS A 148 -23.27 -3.77 1.56
CA LYS A 148 -22.32 -4.33 0.57
C LYS A 148 -22.86 -4.16 -0.86
N GLU A 149 -24.16 -4.35 -1.06
CA GLU A 149 -24.80 -4.09 -2.36
C GLU A 149 -24.79 -2.61 -2.75
N ARG A 150 -25.04 -1.67 -1.82
CA ARG A 150 -24.95 -0.23 -2.10
C ARG A 150 -23.54 0.21 -2.50
N LYS A 151 -22.50 -0.37 -1.88
CA LYS A 151 -21.09 -0.08 -2.22
C LYS A 151 -20.70 -0.65 -3.60
N LYS A 152 -21.16 -1.85 -3.94
CA LYS A 152 -20.96 -2.45 -5.28
C LYS A 152 -21.65 -1.62 -6.36
N LYS A 153 -22.91 -1.23 -6.15
CA LYS A 153 -23.70 -0.38 -7.07
C LYS A 153 -23.09 1.01 -7.26
N LYS A 154 -22.47 1.59 -6.22
CA LYS A 154 -21.78 2.89 -6.30
C LYS A 154 -20.46 2.81 -7.06
N ASN A 155 -19.71 1.71 -6.94
CA ASN A 155 -18.45 1.49 -7.67
C ASN A 155 -18.72 1.21 -9.16
N GLU A 156 -19.73 0.38 -9.44
CA GLU A 156 -20.17 0.06 -10.80
C GLU A 156 -20.66 1.31 -11.56
N LYS A 157 -21.53 2.11 -10.94
CA LYS A 157 -21.99 3.40 -11.50
C LYS A 157 -20.84 4.38 -11.74
N LYS A 158 -19.80 4.36 -10.90
CA LYS A 158 -18.61 5.23 -11.07
C LYS A 158 -17.71 4.74 -12.21
N LEU A 159 -17.61 3.43 -12.42
CA LEU A 159 -16.88 2.84 -13.54
C LEU A 159 -17.58 3.13 -14.87
N GLU A 160 -18.92 3.07 -14.92
CA GLU A 160 -19.69 3.39 -16.11
C GLU A 160 -19.58 4.86 -16.51
N ILE A 161 -19.67 5.79 -15.54
CA ILE A 161 -19.45 7.22 -15.79
C ILE A 161 -18.02 7.48 -16.29
N ARG A 162 -17.02 6.77 -15.76
CA ARG A 162 -15.63 6.88 -16.22
C ARG A 162 -15.44 6.33 -17.63
N ALA A 163 -16.08 5.21 -17.95
CA ALA A 163 -16.07 4.62 -19.28
C ALA A 163 -16.80 5.51 -20.32
N ALA A 164 -17.93 6.12 -19.96
CA ALA A 164 -18.63 7.08 -20.80
C ALA A 164 -17.76 8.31 -21.08
N LYS A 165 -17.10 8.86 -20.05
CA LYS A 165 -16.18 9.99 -20.19
C LYS A 165 -14.96 9.63 -21.06
N ALA A 166 -14.46 8.40 -20.99
CA ALA A 166 -13.38 7.91 -21.85
C ALA A 166 -13.82 7.76 -23.32
N LYS A 167 -15.05 7.25 -23.56
CA LYS A 167 -15.62 7.18 -24.91
C LYS A 167 -15.82 8.56 -25.53
N GLU A 168 -16.29 9.54 -24.74
CA GLU A 168 -16.45 10.93 -25.19
C GLU A 168 -15.09 11.55 -25.56
N GLN A 169 -14.02 11.29 -24.79
CA GLN A 169 -12.68 11.73 -25.16
C GLN A 169 -12.19 11.10 -26.46
N ASN A 170 -12.42 9.80 -26.67
CA ASN A 170 -12.02 9.13 -27.90
C ASN A 170 -12.79 9.67 -29.13
N GLN A 171 -14.07 10.02 -28.97
CA GLN A 171 -14.85 10.68 -30.02
C GLN A 171 -14.35 12.11 -30.32
N LYS A 172 -13.95 12.87 -29.29
CA LYS A 172 -13.34 14.20 -29.47
C LYS A 172 -12.00 14.12 -30.21
N GLN A 173 -11.16 13.14 -29.87
CA GLN A 173 -9.92 12.87 -30.60
C GLN A 173 -10.19 12.45 -32.06
N ALA A 174 -11.14 11.55 -32.30
CA ALA A 174 -11.52 11.14 -33.65
C ALA A 174 -12.08 12.32 -34.48
N THR A 175 -12.83 13.23 -33.85
CA THR A 175 -13.35 14.44 -34.49
C THR A 175 -12.21 15.43 -34.82
N TRP A 176 -11.24 15.60 -33.92
CA TRP A 176 -10.03 16.39 -34.17
C TRP A 176 -9.18 15.81 -35.30
N GLN A 177 -8.97 14.50 -35.32
CA GLN A 177 -8.24 13.82 -36.40
C GLN A 177 -8.94 13.99 -37.76
N LYS A 178 -10.28 13.94 -37.79
CA LYS A 178 -11.07 14.22 -39.01
C LYS A 178 -10.95 15.68 -39.45
N PHE A 179 -10.86 16.63 -38.53
CA PHE A 179 -10.63 18.04 -38.84
C PHE A 179 -9.22 18.28 -39.39
N ALA A 180 -8.19 17.73 -38.77
CA ALA A 180 -6.79 17.83 -39.21
C ALA A 180 -6.60 17.26 -40.64
N LYS A 181 -7.13 16.06 -40.91
CA LYS A 181 -7.06 15.45 -42.24
C LYS A 181 -7.86 16.22 -43.30
N LYS A 182 -8.91 16.95 -42.89
CA LYS A 182 -9.71 17.77 -43.81
C LYS A 182 -9.04 19.10 -44.14
N SER A 183 -8.23 19.66 -43.23
CA SER A 183 -7.40 20.84 -43.52
C SER A 183 -6.27 20.55 -44.51
N GLU A 184 -5.60 19.39 -44.41
CA GLU A 184 -4.52 19.00 -45.33
C GLU A 184 -4.96 18.91 -46.80
N LYS A 185 -6.23 18.56 -47.07
CA LYS A 185 -6.74 18.37 -48.43
C LYS A 185 -7.31 19.61 -49.10
N LYS A 186 -7.55 20.72 -48.38
CA LYS A 186 -8.26 21.90 -48.95
C LYS A 186 -7.54 23.24 -48.85
N LYS A 187 -6.49 23.39 -48.05
CA LYS A 187 -5.59 24.55 -48.09
C LYS A 187 -4.21 24.12 -47.61
N ASN A 188 -3.16 24.48 -48.36
CA ASN A 188 -1.73 24.26 -48.05
C ASN A 188 -1.28 25.02 -46.78
N VAL A 189 -1.93 24.81 -45.64
CA VAL A 189 -1.64 25.46 -44.37
C VAL A 189 -1.19 24.39 -43.38
N HIS A 190 0.10 24.41 -43.07
CA HIS A 190 0.75 23.48 -42.17
C HIS A 190 0.39 23.79 -40.71
N ILE A 191 -0.26 22.86 -40.02
CA ILE A 191 -0.60 22.99 -38.60
C ILE A 191 0.56 22.41 -37.77
N ALA A 192 1.13 23.26 -36.91
CA ALA A 192 2.25 22.88 -36.03
C ALA A 192 1.84 21.72 -35.09
N GLY A 193 2.65 20.65 -35.08
CA GLY A 193 2.49 19.49 -34.21
C GLY A 193 2.14 18.16 -34.91
N VAL A 194 1.68 18.18 -36.17
CA VAL A 194 1.33 16.94 -36.90
C VAL A 194 2.44 16.47 -37.84
N VAL A 195 3.28 17.38 -38.35
CA VAL A 195 4.31 17.06 -39.36
C VAL A 195 5.71 17.01 -38.76
N GLY A 196 5.90 16.44 -37.56
CA GLY A 196 7.21 16.01 -37.01
C GLY A 196 8.39 17.00 -36.97
N THR A 197 8.25 18.24 -37.44
CA THR A 197 9.27 19.29 -37.47
C THR A 197 9.02 20.16 -36.25
N SER A 198 9.81 19.93 -35.21
CA SER A 198 9.76 20.71 -33.99
C SER A 198 9.98 22.19 -34.30
N ILE A 199 9.14 23.04 -33.73
CA ILE A 199 9.23 24.51 -33.78
C ILE A 199 10.52 25.04 -33.12
N PHE A 200 11.26 24.15 -32.44
CA PHE A 200 12.55 24.40 -31.82
C PHE A 200 13.70 23.65 -32.52
N LYS A 201 13.47 23.06 -33.70
CA LYS A 201 14.55 22.39 -34.45
C LYS A 201 15.50 23.47 -34.97
N THR A 202 16.74 23.46 -34.48
CA THR A 202 17.80 24.36 -34.91
C THR A 202 18.02 24.20 -36.42
N PRO A 203 17.90 25.27 -37.22
CA PRO A 203 18.20 25.20 -38.64
C PRO A 203 19.70 24.91 -38.85
N ASP A 204 20.05 24.13 -39.89
CA ASP A 204 21.44 23.73 -40.22
C ASP A 204 22.34 24.90 -40.69
N ASN A 205 21.91 26.16 -40.52
CA ASN A 205 22.71 27.33 -40.80
C ASN A 205 23.46 27.75 -39.51
N PRO A 206 24.81 27.80 -39.49
CA PRO A 206 25.60 28.05 -38.28
C PRO A 206 25.39 29.43 -37.62
N LEU A 207 24.62 30.35 -38.24
CA LEU A 207 24.20 31.63 -37.64
C LEU A 207 22.71 31.69 -37.26
N GLY A 208 21.95 30.61 -37.39
CA GLY A 208 20.50 30.59 -37.14
C GLY A 208 20.13 30.68 -35.65
N LYS A 209 19.66 31.85 -35.18
CA LYS A 209 19.11 32.00 -33.82
C LYS A 209 17.64 31.59 -33.77
N VAL A 210 17.30 30.72 -32.81
CA VAL A 210 15.93 30.26 -32.55
C VAL A 210 15.13 31.29 -31.75
N GLY A 211 13.92 31.62 -32.22
CA GLY A 211 12.98 32.49 -31.54
C GLY A 211 11.58 32.31 -32.11
N VAL A 212 10.55 32.48 -31.28
CA VAL A 212 9.15 32.42 -31.69
C VAL A 212 8.83 33.68 -32.50
N THR A 213 9.06 33.64 -33.81
CA THR A 213 8.65 34.73 -34.71
C THR A 213 7.20 34.50 -35.11
N GLY A 214 6.29 35.34 -34.60
CA GLY A 214 4.88 35.33 -34.99
C GLY A 214 3.94 36.18 -34.13
N SER A 215 4.38 36.62 -32.94
CA SER A 215 3.50 37.30 -31.98
C SER A 215 3.61 38.84 -31.95
N GLY A 216 4.33 39.46 -32.89
CA GLY A 216 4.43 40.93 -33.00
C GLY A 216 5.28 41.63 -31.92
N ASN A 217 5.58 40.98 -30.80
CA ASN A 217 6.52 41.49 -29.80
C ASN A 217 7.85 40.73 -29.86
N GLY A 218 8.97 41.47 -29.96
CA GLY A 218 10.33 40.90 -29.91
C GLY A 218 10.68 40.29 -28.55
N MET A 219 11.73 39.45 -28.51
CA MET A 219 12.27 38.87 -27.28
C MET A 219 12.57 39.96 -26.24
N THR A 220 12.02 39.82 -25.03
CA THR A 220 12.38 40.69 -23.91
C THR A 220 13.81 40.34 -23.44
N PRO A 221 14.73 41.32 -23.34
CA PRO A 221 16.06 41.05 -22.81
C PRO A 221 15.95 40.69 -21.32
N VAL A 222 16.63 39.62 -20.93
CA VAL A 222 16.69 39.18 -19.53
C VAL A 222 17.49 40.20 -18.72
N THR A 223 16.80 40.98 -17.88
CA THR A 223 17.47 41.87 -16.92
C THR A 223 18.08 41.03 -15.82
N GLN A 224 19.41 40.98 -15.76
CA GLN A 224 20.12 40.31 -14.66
C GLN A 224 19.89 41.10 -13.37
N GLN A 225 19.23 40.51 -12.38
CA GLN A 225 19.05 41.11 -11.06
C GLN A 225 20.42 41.17 -10.35
N SER A 226 20.83 42.37 -9.95
CA SER A 226 22.03 42.58 -9.15
C SER A 226 21.80 42.17 -7.70
N LYS A 227 22.79 41.51 -7.08
CA LYS A 227 22.74 41.12 -5.67
C LYS A 227 22.76 42.36 -4.78
N HIS A 228 21.80 42.47 -3.86
CA HIS A 228 21.77 43.52 -2.83
C HIS A 228 23.03 43.41 -1.95
N LYS A 229 23.82 44.47 -1.90
CA LYS A 229 24.93 44.61 -0.95
C LYS A 229 24.40 45.29 0.30
N PHE A 230 24.32 44.56 1.41
CA PHE A 230 24.14 45.16 2.73
C PHE A 230 25.50 45.65 3.22
N ALA A 231 25.62 46.97 3.44
CA ALA A 231 26.73 47.52 4.20
C ALA A 231 26.41 47.35 5.70
N PRO A 232 27.37 46.90 6.54
CA PRO A 232 27.19 46.94 7.98
C PRO A 232 27.24 48.40 8.45
N THR A 233 26.15 48.88 9.03
CA THR A 233 26.14 50.11 9.82
C THR A 233 26.95 49.85 11.09
N LEU A 234 28.18 50.37 11.13
CA LEU A 234 28.96 50.55 12.35
C LEU A 234 28.30 51.68 13.15
N ASP A 235 27.36 51.33 14.02
CA ASP A 235 26.97 52.22 15.12
C ASP A 235 27.97 52.00 16.26
N ASP A 236 28.93 52.92 16.30
CA ASP A 236 29.80 53.25 17.42
C ASP A 236 28.92 53.80 18.55
N ASN A 237 28.92 53.16 19.72
CA ASN A 237 28.24 53.68 20.91
C ASN A 237 29.26 53.84 22.04
N PRO A 238 29.63 55.08 22.42
CA PRO A 238 30.46 55.33 23.61
C PRO A 238 29.71 55.06 24.93
#